data_AF-A0A7C4RB35-F1
#
_entry.id   AF-A0A7C4RB35-F1
#
_cell.length_a   1.000
_cell.length_b   1.000
_cell.length_c   1.000
_cell.angle_alpha   90.00
_cell.angle_beta   90.00
_cell.angle_gamma   90.00
#
_symmetry.space_group_name_H-M   'P 1'
#
loop_
_entity.id
_entity.type
_entity.pdbx_description
1 polymer ?
#
loop_
_entity_poly.entity_id
_entity_poly.type
_entity_poly.pdbx_seq_one_letter_code
_entity_poly.pdbx_strand_id
1 'polypeptide(L)'
;MCIRRVWSTILRDLNLDLYEKIAKTAFQNLKRLILYGFGEPLVNPNFIKILKISRESLPKDSEIIVSTNGSMLNSRLSEKILSIGVDNISFSIDTADIMKLKRIREGSEPTIILNNFRYISRKKRSSGNSFKLGIEAIVMRSNFNDLPNLIEETAKEDVDYILVSH
;
A
#
# COMPACT_ATOMS: atom_id res chain seq x y z
N MET A 1 -10.72 13.38 6.66
CA MET A 1 -10.95 14.06 5.36
C MET A 1 -9.68 13.90 4.53
N CYS A 2 -9.74 13.41 3.29
CA CYS A 2 -8.53 13.24 2.47
C CYS A 2 -7.94 14.60 2.08
N ILE A 3 -6.67 14.84 2.38
CA ILE A 3 -6.02 16.14 2.11
C ILE A 3 -6.07 16.52 0.62
N ARG A 4 -6.15 15.54 -0.29
CA ARG A 4 -6.28 15.75 -1.73
C ARG A 4 -7.57 16.46 -2.15
N ARG A 5 -8.58 16.51 -1.29
CA ARG A 5 -9.84 17.26 -1.53
C ARG A 5 -9.78 18.71 -1.06
N VAL A 6 -8.78 19.07 -0.27
CA VAL A 6 -8.65 20.42 0.32
C VAL A 6 -7.38 21.14 -0.14
N TRP A 7 -6.41 20.42 -0.69
CA TRP A 7 -5.15 21.00 -1.15
C TRP A 7 -5.25 21.47 -2.59
N SER A 8 -5.24 22.79 -2.79
CA SER A 8 -5.23 23.45 -4.09
C SER A 8 -3.81 23.56 -4.67
N THR A 9 -3.26 22.45 -5.17
CA THR A 9 -1.99 22.44 -5.92
C THR A 9 -2.15 21.74 -7.26
N ILE A 10 -1.31 22.09 -8.24
CA ILE A 10 -1.28 21.41 -9.52
C ILE A 10 -0.66 20.03 -9.32
N LEU A 11 -1.45 19.00 -9.60
CA LEU A 11 -1.01 17.62 -9.50
C LEU A 11 0.05 17.32 -10.58
N ARG A 12 1.19 16.79 -10.15
CA ARG A 12 2.26 16.31 -11.02
C ARG A 12 2.86 15.04 -10.46
N ASP A 13 3.31 14.17 -11.36
CA ASP A 13 4.14 13.03 -10.98
C ASP A 13 5.56 13.52 -10.69
N LEU A 14 6.22 12.86 -9.74
CA LEU A 14 7.64 13.09 -9.49
C LEU A 14 8.44 12.70 -10.73
N ASN A 15 9.24 13.64 -11.24
CA ASN A 15 10.14 13.38 -12.35
C ASN A 15 11.14 12.27 -12.00
N LEU A 16 11.34 11.32 -12.92
CA LEU A 16 12.16 10.14 -12.66
C LEU A 16 13.64 10.47 -12.46
N ASP A 17 14.20 11.43 -13.20
CA ASP A 17 15.58 11.87 -13.04
C ASP A 17 15.80 12.50 -11.65
N LEU A 18 14.81 13.24 -11.15
CA LEU A 18 14.85 13.77 -9.79
C LEU A 18 14.79 12.63 -8.75
N TYR A 19 13.93 11.63 -8.96
CA TYR A 19 13.88 10.46 -8.09
C TYR A 19 15.22 9.70 -8.05
N GLU A 20 15.84 9.46 -9.20
CA GLU A 20 17.17 8.83 -9.29
C GLU A 20 18.25 9.64 -8.56
N LYS A 21 18.22 10.98 -8.69
CA LYS A 21 19.13 11.86 -7.94
C LYS A 21 18.94 11.72 -6.43
N ILE A 22 17.69 11.71 -5.96
CA ILE A 22 17.37 11.49 -4.54
C ILE A 22 17.85 10.11 -4.08
N ALA A 23 17.60 9.07 -4.87
CA ALA A 23 18.01 7.71 -4.53
C ALA A 23 19.53 7.61 -4.36
N LYS A 24 20.29 8.16 -5.32
CA LYS A 24 21.77 8.15 -5.28
C LYS A 24 22.34 8.88 -4.07
N THR A 25 21.72 9.98 -3.64
CA THR A 25 22.29 10.85 -2.58
C THR A 25 21.76 10.54 -1.19
N ALA A 26 20.54 10.01 -1.06
CA ALA A 26 19.88 9.87 0.24
C ALA A 26 19.66 8.41 0.68
N PHE A 27 19.66 7.43 -0.23
CA PHE A 27 19.20 6.07 0.13
C PHE A 27 20.26 5.22 0.84
N GLN A 28 21.53 5.62 0.78
CA GLN A 28 22.68 4.83 1.23
C GLN A 28 22.61 4.38 2.70
N ASN A 29 21.84 5.07 3.55
CA ASN A 29 21.66 4.74 4.97
C ASN A 29 20.18 4.61 5.38
N LEU A 30 19.25 4.55 4.42
CA LEU A 30 17.83 4.45 4.72
C LEU A 30 17.45 3.03 5.13
N LYS A 31 17.06 2.82 6.38
CA LYS A 31 16.56 1.52 6.85
C LYS A 31 15.23 1.12 6.23
N ARG A 32 14.37 2.10 5.91
CA ARG A 32 13.03 1.87 5.38
C ARG A 32 12.67 2.95 4.37
N LEU A 33 12.15 2.52 3.23
CA LEU A 33 11.53 3.38 2.23
C LEU A 33 10.05 3.03 2.15
N ILE A 34 9.19 4.02 2.37
CA ILE A 34 7.75 3.86 2.26
C ILE A 34 7.28 4.58 0.99
N LEU A 35 6.76 3.83 0.03
CA LEU A 35 6.11 4.35 -1.17
C LEU A 35 4.63 4.50 -0.87
N TYR A 36 4.25 5.71 -0.46
CA TYR A 36 2.88 6.10 -0.09
C TYR A 36 2.62 7.55 -0.51
N GLY A 37 1.41 8.04 -0.27
CA GLY A 37 1.13 9.46 -0.34
C GLY A 37 -0.35 9.79 -0.21
N PHE A 38 -0.71 11.04 -0.53
CA PHE A 38 -2.10 11.50 -0.53
C PHE A 38 -2.91 11.05 -1.76
N GLY A 39 -2.28 10.34 -2.69
CA GLY A 39 -2.91 9.69 -3.84
C GLY A 39 -2.66 8.18 -3.81
N GLU A 40 -2.74 7.53 -4.97
CA GLU A 40 -2.45 6.10 -5.13
C GLU A 40 -1.12 5.92 -5.86
N PRO A 41 -0.05 5.40 -5.22
CA PRO A 41 1.25 5.26 -5.86
C PRO A 41 1.21 4.38 -7.11
N LEU A 42 0.33 3.38 -7.16
CA LEU A 42 0.19 2.48 -8.31
C LEU A 42 -0.44 3.12 -9.56
N VAL A 43 -0.96 4.35 -9.45
CA VAL A 43 -1.44 5.13 -10.62
C VAL A 43 -0.26 5.79 -11.35
N ASN A 44 0.89 5.98 -10.71
CA ASN A 44 2.05 6.58 -11.36
C ASN A 44 2.57 5.63 -12.46
N PRO A 45 2.65 6.07 -13.73
CA PRO A 45 3.07 5.22 -14.85
C PRO A 45 4.53 4.72 -14.71
N ASN A 46 5.35 5.41 -13.92
CA ASN A 46 6.72 5.04 -13.62
C ASN A 46 6.87 4.27 -12.30
N PHE A 47 5.79 3.86 -11.61
CA PHE A 47 5.87 3.18 -10.31
C PHE A 47 6.83 1.98 -10.31
N ILE A 48 6.77 1.13 -11.34
CA ILE A 48 7.69 -0.02 -11.45
C ILE A 48 9.15 0.41 -11.63
N LYS A 49 9.42 1.51 -12.33
CA LYS A 49 10.78 2.05 -12.47
C LYS A 49 11.28 2.62 -11.15
N ILE A 50 10.42 3.39 -10.47
CA ILE A 50 10.66 3.93 -9.13
C ILE A 50 11.06 2.78 -8.19
N LEU A 51 10.26 1.71 -8.15
CA LEU A 51 10.51 0.57 -7.28
C LEU A 51 11.84 -0.15 -7.59
N LYS A 52 12.19 -0.31 -8.88
CA LYS A 52 13.51 -0.86 -9.27
C LYS A 52 14.66 0.01 -8.80
N ILE A 53 14.58 1.32 -9.07
CA ILE A 53 15.58 2.30 -8.61
C ILE A 53 15.70 2.26 -7.10
N SER A 54 14.58 2.16 -6.38
CA SER A 54 14.57 2.01 -4.92
C SER A 54 15.37 0.80 -4.49
N ARG A 55 15.05 -0.37 -5.05
CA ARG A 55 15.68 -1.62 -4.62
C ARG A 55 17.17 -1.64 -4.91
N GLU A 56 17.58 -1.13 -6.07
CA GLU A 56 18.97 -1.04 -6.51
C GLU A 56 19.79 -0.03 -5.68
N SER A 57 19.16 1.05 -5.21
CA SER A 57 19.85 2.14 -4.49
C SER A 57 19.83 1.98 -2.97
N LEU A 58 18.98 1.10 -2.43
CA LEU A 58 18.89 0.85 -1.00
C LEU A 58 19.89 -0.23 -0.54
N PRO A 59 20.41 -0.13 0.70
CA PRO A 59 21.13 -1.24 1.32
C PRO A 59 20.32 -2.54 1.33
N LYS A 60 21.00 -3.68 1.31
CA LYS A 60 20.37 -5.01 1.20
C LYS A 60 19.44 -5.34 2.37
N ASP A 61 19.72 -4.80 3.54
CA ASP A 61 18.97 -4.98 4.79
C ASP A 61 17.84 -3.94 4.96
N SER A 62 17.66 -3.05 3.99
CA SER A 62 16.63 -2.01 4.04
C SER A 62 15.31 -2.47 3.45
N GLU A 63 14.21 -2.13 4.13
CA GLU A 63 12.87 -2.54 3.74
C GLU A 63 12.23 -1.54 2.77
N ILE A 64 11.53 -2.05 1.75
CA ILE A 64 10.59 -1.30 0.92
C ILE A 64 9.17 -1.65 1.35
N ILE A 65 8.40 -0.63 1.71
CA ILE A 65 6.98 -0.74 2.06
C ILE A 65 6.15 -0.02 1.00
N VAL A 66 5.12 -0.67 0.49
CA VAL A 66 4.13 -0.06 -0.41
C VAL A 66 2.80 0.06 0.33
N SER A 67 2.32 1.28 0.54
CA SER A 67 0.96 1.53 1.04
C SER A 67 0.05 1.89 -0.13
N THR A 68 -1.06 1.16 -0.28
CA THR A 68 -1.96 1.26 -1.43
C THR A 68 -3.41 1.08 -1.02
N ASN A 69 -4.32 1.72 -1.74
CA ASN A 69 -5.75 1.42 -1.64
C ASN A 69 -6.13 0.06 -2.25
N GLY A 70 -5.19 -0.62 -2.94
CA GLY A 70 -5.34 -1.97 -3.45
C GLY A 70 -6.14 -2.09 -4.75
N SER A 71 -6.76 -1.03 -5.26
CA SER A 71 -7.60 -1.07 -6.48
C SER A 71 -6.86 -1.50 -7.74
N MET A 72 -5.59 -1.08 -7.88
CA MET A 72 -4.76 -1.36 -9.05
C MET A 72 -3.89 -2.61 -8.90
N LEU A 73 -3.85 -3.21 -7.70
CA LEU A 73 -2.93 -4.30 -7.35
C LEU A 73 -3.43 -5.68 -7.84
N ASN A 74 -3.75 -5.75 -9.13
CA ASN A 74 -4.12 -6.99 -9.80
C ASN A 74 -2.94 -7.98 -9.86
N SER A 75 -3.24 -9.24 -10.17
CA SER A 75 -2.24 -10.33 -10.21
C SER A 75 -0.98 -9.98 -10.99
N ARG A 76 -1.09 -9.43 -12.20
CA ARG A 76 0.07 -9.08 -13.03
C ARG A 76 0.95 -8.01 -12.38
N LEU A 77 0.36 -6.99 -11.77
CA LEU A 77 1.12 -5.93 -11.11
C LEU A 77 1.76 -6.44 -9.82
N SER A 78 1.02 -7.22 -9.04
CA SER A 78 1.48 -7.87 -7.81
C SER A 78 2.72 -8.71 -8.04
N GLU A 79 2.74 -9.58 -9.05
CA GLU A 79 3.89 -10.44 -9.35
C GLU A 79 5.14 -9.61 -9.70
N LYS A 80 4.96 -8.51 -10.46
CA LYS A 80 6.07 -7.60 -10.78
C LYS A 80 6.63 -6.94 -9.53
N ILE A 81 5.77 -6.43 -8.66
CA ILE A 81 6.15 -5.76 -7.41
C ILE A 81 6.91 -6.73 -6.50
N LEU A 82 6.36 -7.92 -6.29
CA LEU A 82 6.98 -8.97 -5.47
C LEU A 82 8.32 -9.43 -6.06
N SER A 83 8.43 -9.59 -7.38
CA SER A 83 9.69 -9.99 -8.04
C SER A 83 10.82 -8.98 -7.90
N ILE A 84 10.51 -7.70 -7.65
CA ILE A 84 11.52 -6.66 -7.43
C ILE A 84 12.02 -6.71 -5.97
N GLY A 85 11.28 -7.33 -5.05
CA GLY A 85 11.65 -7.44 -3.64
C GLY A 85 11.08 -6.32 -2.78
N VAL A 86 9.75 -6.16 -2.83
CA VAL A 86 9.01 -5.42 -1.79
C VAL A 86 8.90 -6.28 -0.55
N ASP A 87 9.27 -5.70 0.58
CA ASP A 87 9.31 -6.38 1.88
C ASP A 87 7.95 -6.30 2.60
N ASN A 88 7.13 -5.29 2.28
CA ASN A 88 5.83 -5.09 2.91
C ASN A 88 4.80 -4.44 1.97
N ILE A 89 3.59 -5.01 1.92
CA ILE A 89 2.44 -4.41 1.27
C ILE A 89 1.36 -4.11 2.32
N SER A 90 1.00 -2.84 2.41
CA SER A 90 -0.01 -2.33 3.36
C SER A 90 -1.24 -1.88 2.58
N PHE A 91 -2.39 -2.52 2.85
CA PHE A 91 -3.67 -2.16 2.22
C PHE A 91 -4.43 -1.16 3.08
N SER A 92 -4.86 -0.06 2.48
CA SER A 92 -5.73 0.89 3.16
C SER A 92 -7.19 0.39 3.17
N ILE A 93 -7.62 -0.25 4.27
CA ILE A 93 -8.96 -0.83 4.45
C ILE A 93 -9.50 -0.37 5.80
N ASP A 94 -10.51 0.50 5.77
CA ASP A 94 -11.01 1.19 6.99
C ASP A 94 -12.14 0.44 7.71
N THR A 95 -12.68 -0.61 7.09
CA THR A 95 -13.75 -1.46 7.62
C THR A 95 -13.90 -2.71 6.75
N ALA A 96 -14.36 -3.82 7.34
CA ALA A 96 -14.74 -5.03 6.61
C ALA A 96 -16.17 -4.96 6.04
N ASP A 97 -16.97 -3.96 6.42
CA ASP A 97 -18.29 -3.70 5.82
C ASP A 97 -18.11 -3.13 4.41
N ILE A 98 -18.49 -3.90 3.39
CA ILE A 98 -18.38 -3.53 1.97
C ILE A 98 -19.10 -2.22 1.65
N MET A 99 -20.31 -2.03 2.17
CA MET A 99 -21.13 -0.85 1.89
C MET A 99 -20.58 0.39 2.58
N LYS A 100 -20.03 0.23 3.77
CA LYS A 100 -19.38 1.32 4.49
C LYS A 100 -18.01 1.64 3.91
N LEU A 101 -17.24 0.64 3.48
CA LEU A 101 -15.98 0.83 2.76
C LEU A 101 -16.20 1.61 1.47
N LYS A 102 -17.23 1.26 0.68
CA LYS A 102 -17.61 2.01 -0.53
C LYS A 102 -17.92 3.48 -0.25
N ARG A 103 -18.62 3.76 0.86
CA ARG A 103 -18.98 5.13 1.27
C ARG A 103 -17.77 5.93 1.76
N ILE A 104 -16.91 5.31 2.57
CA ILE A 104 -15.70 5.97 3.11
C ILE A 104 -14.71 6.26 1.97
N ARG A 105 -14.51 5.27 1.08
CA ARG A 105 -13.63 5.36 -0.08
C ARG A 105 -14.44 5.59 -1.34
N GLU A 106 -15.00 6.78 -1.44
CA GLU A 106 -15.76 7.19 -2.62
C GLU A 106 -14.94 7.01 -3.91
N GLY A 107 -15.56 6.40 -4.92
CA GLY A 107 -14.91 6.05 -6.19
C GLY A 107 -14.11 4.75 -6.16
N SER A 108 -14.09 4.03 -5.02
CA SER A 108 -13.50 2.68 -4.95
C SER A 108 -14.50 1.59 -5.29
N GLU A 109 -13.96 0.44 -5.70
CA GLU A 109 -14.69 -0.82 -5.87
C GLU A 109 -14.24 -1.83 -4.81
N PRO A 110 -14.92 -1.90 -3.64
CA PRO A 110 -14.50 -2.73 -2.51
C PRO A 110 -14.27 -4.19 -2.87
N THR A 111 -15.10 -4.77 -3.74
CA THR A 111 -14.95 -6.15 -4.18
C THR A 111 -13.62 -6.37 -4.91
N ILE A 112 -13.17 -5.41 -5.72
CA ILE A 112 -11.87 -5.48 -6.40
C ILE A 112 -10.74 -5.39 -5.37
N ILE A 113 -10.84 -4.46 -4.41
CA ILE A 113 -9.84 -4.29 -3.34
C ILE A 113 -9.69 -5.58 -2.52
N LEU A 114 -10.80 -6.14 -2.05
CA LEU A 114 -10.81 -7.37 -1.24
C LEU A 114 -10.31 -8.57 -2.04
N ASN A 115 -10.60 -8.66 -3.33
CA ASN A 115 -10.08 -9.72 -4.20
C ASN A 115 -8.56 -9.59 -4.39
N ASN A 116 -8.05 -8.39 -4.62
CA ASN A 116 -6.61 -8.13 -4.73
C ASN A 116 -5.89 -8.40 -3.40
N PHE A 117 -6.49 -8.00 -2.28
CA PHE A 117 -5.99 -8.30 -0.93
C PHE A 117 -5.88 -9.81 -0.69
N ARG A 118 -6.95 -10.57 -0.97
CA ARG A 118 -6.95 -12.05 -0.87
C ARG A 118 -5.92 -12.70 -1.78
N TYR A 119 -5.72 -12.15 -2.98
CA TYR A 119 -4.69 -12.64 -3.90
C TYR A 119 -3.28 -12.45 -3.29
N ILE A 120 -2.96 -11.28 -2.74
CA ILE A 120 -1.69 -11.00 -2.06
C ILE A 120 -1.52 -11.90 -0.82
N SER A 121 -2.57 -12.06 -0.02
CA SER A 121 -2.59 -12.96 1.14
C SER A 121 -2.25 -14.40 0.77
N ARG A 122 -2.85 -14.94 -0.31
CA ARG A 122 -2.49 -16.27 -0.83
C ARG A 122 -1.05 -16.33 -1.32
N LYS A 123 -0.56 -15.26 -1.97
CA LYS A 123 0.82 -15.18 -2.44
C LYS A 123 1.83 -15.21 -1.30
N LYS A 124 1.58 -14.44 -0.24
CA LYS A 124 2.35 -14.46 1.01
C LYS A 124 2.48 -15.88 1.55
N ARG A 125 1.34 -16.58 1.73
CA ARG A 125 1.34 -17.97 2.21
C ARG A 125 2.14 -18.91 1.29
N SER A 126 1.92 -18.81 -0.02
CA SER A 126 2.60 -19.68 -1.00
C SER A 126 4.11 -19.41 -1.13
N SER A 127 4.58 -18.22 -0.76
CA SER A 127 6.00 -17.86 -0.80
C SER A 127 6.73 -18.12 0.54
N GLY A 128 6.09 -18.81 1.49
CA GLY A 128 6.65 -19.06 2.81
C GLY A 128 6.81 -17.78 3.63
N ASN A 129 5.89 -16.82 3.48
CA ASN A 129 5.89 -15.53 4.17
C ASN A 129 7.13 -14.69 3.87
N SER A 130 7.58 -14.69 2.61
CA SER A 130 8.75 -13.94 2.13
C SER A 130 8.59 -12.41 2.17
N PHE A 131 7.39 -11.90 2.48
CA PHE A 131 7.08 -10.48 2.66
C PHE A 131 5.95 -10.33 3.68
N LYS A 132 5.80 -9.13 4.24
CA LYS A 132 4.73 -8.79 5.18
C LYS A 132 3.50 -8.25 4.47
N LEU A 133 2.32 -8.60 4.96
CA LEU A 133 1.04 -8.06 4.54
C LEU A 133 0.37 -7.40 5.74
N GLY A 134 -0.04 -6.15 5.59
CA GLY A 134 -0.78 -5.45 6.65
C GLY A 134 -1.94 -4.62 6.16
N ILE A 135 -2.66 -4.08 7.12
CA ILE A 135 -3.79 -3.18 6.92
C ILE A 135 -3.48 -1.82 7.57
N GLU A 136 -3.85 -0.75 6.89
CA GLU A 136 -3.90 0.62 7.42
C GLU A 136 -5.36 1.09 7.46
N ALA A 137 -5.85 1.42 8.66
CA ALA A 137 -7.22 1.88 8.87
C ALA A 137 -7.23 3.26 9.55
N ILE A 138 -8.00 4.20 8.98
CA ILE A 138 -8.29 5.47 9.63
C ILE A 138 -9.62 5.35 10.37
N VAL A 139 -9.56 5.49 11.69
CA VAL A 139 -10.72 5.49 12.58
C VAL A 139 -11.42 6.84 12.50
N MET A 140 -12.73 6.75 12.30
CA MET A 140 -13.68 7.84 12.20
C MET A 140 -14.90 7.49 13.05
N ARG A 141 -15.73 8.48 13.37
CA ARG A 141 -17.01 8.23 14.07
C ARG A 141 -17.89 7.18 13.38
N SER A 142 -17.80 7.06 12.07
CA SER A 142 -18.61 6.14 11.26
C SER A 142 -18.17 4.67 11.30
N ASN A 143 -16.88 4.39 11.56
CA ASN A 143 -16.31 3.03 11.52
C ASN A 143 -15.62 2.59 12.82
N PHE A 144 -15.58 3.42 13.86
CA PHE A 144 -14.98 3.04 15.15
C PHE A 144 -15.50 1.70 15.69
N ASN A 145 -16.82 1.50 15.64
CA ASN A 145 -17.45 0.26 16.12
C ASN A 145 -17.16 -0.96 15.23
N ASP A 146 -16.60 -0.78 14.03
CA ASP A 146 -16.26 -1.87 13.12
C ASP A 146 -14.88 -2.45 13.42
N LEU A 147 -14.05 -1.78 14.23
CA LEU A 147 -12.65 -2.14 14.44
C LEU A 147 -12.48 -3.59 14.95
N PRO A 148 -13.27 -4.11 15.92
CA PRO A 148 -13.18 -5.50 16.31
C PRO A 148 -13.42 -6.48 15.14
N ASN A 149 -14.44 -6.21 14.33
CA ASN A 149 -14.76 -7.03 13.17
C ASN A 149 -13.68 -6.92 12.07
N LEU A 150 -13.13 -5.74 11.84
CA LEU A 150 -12.01 -5.56 10.91
C LEU A 150 -10.79 -6.39 11.33
N ILE A 151 -10.46 -6.40 12.63
CA ILE A 151 -9.36 -7.20 13.17
C ILE A 151 -9.62 -8.69 12.95
N GLU A 152 -10.82 -9.17 13.29
CA GLU A 152 -11.18 -10.58 13.15
C GLU A 152 -11.12 -11.04 11.69
N GLU A 153 -11.72 -10.28 10.77
CA GLU A 153 -11.78 -10.63 9.35
C GLU A 153 -10.41 -10.59 8.68
N THR A 154 -9.56 -9.63 9.05
CA THR A 154 -8.22 -9.52 8.46
C THR A 154 -7.25 -10.54 9.05
N ALA A 155 -7.40 -10.92 10.33
CA ALA A 155 -6.63 -12.01 10.94
C ALA A 155 -6.89 -13.35 10.24
N LYS A 156 -8.13 -13.63 9.80
CA LYS A 156 -8.46 -14.83 8.99
C LYS A 156 -7.69 -14.89 7.67
N GLU A 157 -7.25 -13.74 7.17
CA GLU A 157 -6.49 -13.61 5.92
C GLU A 157 -4.97 -13.57 6.16
N ASP A 158 -4.49 -13.91 7.36
CA ASP A 158 -3.07 -14.03 7.71
C ASP A 158 -2.29 -12.71 7.52
N VAL A 159 -2.84 -11.59 8.00
CA VAL A 159 -2.11 -10.31 8.07
C VAL A 159 -1.11 -10.32 9.22
N ASP A 160 0.04 -9.70 9.00
CA ASP A 160 1.11 -9.58 10.02
C ASP A 160 0.85 -8.45 11.01
N TYR A 161 0.13 -7.41 10.56
CA TYR A 161 -0.17 -6.24 11.39
C TYR A 161 -1.39 -5.47 10.90
N ILE A 162 -1.95 -4.69 11.82
CA ILE A 162 -2.99 -3.70 11.56
C ILE A 162 -2.53 -2.39 12.19
N LEU A 163 -2.37 -1.35 11.38
CA LEU A 163 -2.05 0.00 11.82
C LEU A 163 -3.33 0.83 11.85
N VAL A 164 -3.61 1.44 13.00
CA VAL A 164 -4.82 2.24 13.22
C VAL A 164 -4.43 3.67 13.60
N SER A 165 -5.00 4.65 12.90
CA SER A 165 -4.85 6.10 13.19
C SER A 165 -6.22 6.79 13.25
N HIS A 166 -6.30 8.05 13.69
CA HIS A 166 -7.55 8.82 13.82
C HIS A 166 -7.36 10.28 13.39
#